data_AF-A0A814QI92-F1
#
_entry.id   AF-A0A814QI92-F1
#
_cell.length_a   1.000
_cell.length_b   1.000
_cell.length_c   1.000
_cell.angle_alpha   90.00
_cell.angle_beta   90.00
_cell.angle_gamma   90.00
#
_symmetry.space_group_name_H-M   'P 1'
#
loop_
_entity.id
_entity.type
_entity.pdbx_description
1 polymer ?
#
loop_
_entity_poly.entity_id
_entity_poly.type
_entity_poly.pdbx_seq_one_letter_code
_entity_poly.pdbx_strand_id
1 'polypeptide(L)'
;MKRCAQDPSLIVVDVGAFVGDSETTVSNGTLYASTIRLDNVHWSPQSSILILKVDVEGFELNVLRSAEKLFRKKRIHHLIFEYTAWWTDRAPQKDLIPFVEKILDAKELFALDRSAYTVYGPLTRQAIDQFHDDHAEQHLQTDSYVIFVEPKEKSNLQVQPYQPKVSFA
;
A
#
# COMPACT_ATOMS: atom_id res chain seq x y z
N MET A 1 -14.73 -7.24 2.14
CA MET A 1 -13.75 -8.35 2.22
C MET A 1 -14.12 -9.43 1.21
N LYS A 2 -13.18 -9.89 0.37
CA LYS A 2 -13.42 -10.99 -0.58
C LYS A 2 -12.46 -12.15 -0.28
N ARG A 3 -12.95 -13.40 -0.37
CA ARG A 3 -12.11 -14.60 -0.26
C ARG A 3 -11.70 -15.08 -1.65
N CYS A 4 -10.51 -15.64 -1.77
CA CYS A 4 -10.08 -16.25 -3.04
C CYS A 4 -10.88 -17.53 -3.30
N ALA A 5 -11.42 -17.68 -4.51
CA ALA A 5 -12.27 -18.82 -4.87
C ALA A 5 -11.55 -20.18 -4.77
N GLN A 6 -10.24 -20.19 -5.00
CA GLN A 6 -9.40 -21.39 -4.99
C GLN A 6 -8.78 -21.68 -3.61
N ASP A 7 -8.73 -20.68 -2.72
CA ASP A 7 -8.22 -20.84 -1.36
C ASP A 7 -9.00 -19.90 -0.40
N PRO A 8 -9.96 -20.44 0.38
CA PRO A 8 -10.78 -19.63 1.27
C PRO A 8 -10.02 -19.11 2.50
N SER A 9 -8.80 -19.59 2.75
CA SER A 9 -7.92 -19.06 3.80
C SER A 9 -7.28 -17.73 3.39
N LEU A 10 -7.25 -17.44 2.09
CA LEU A 10 -6.72 -16.20 1.51
C LEU A 10 -7.81 -15.15 1.33
N ILE A 11 -7.47 -13.94 1.75
CA ILE A 11 -8.38 -12.80 1.77
C ILE A 11 -7.78 -11.64 0.99
N VAL A 12 -8.61 -10.95 0.20
CA VAL A 12 -8.30 -9.64 -0.39
C VAL A 12 -9.05 -8.58 0.40
N VAL A 13 -8.29 -7.59 0.87
CA VAL A 13 -8.80 -6.43 1.63
C VAL A 13 -8.49 -5.18 0.82
N ASP A 14 -9.52 -4.36 0.58
CA ASP A 14 -9.40 -3.05 -0.05
C ASP A 14 -9.89 -2.01 0.97
N VAL A 15 -9.03 -1.06 1.31
CA VAL A 15 -9.29 0.01 2.26
C VAL A 15 -9.32 1.31 1.46
N GLY A 16 -10.54 1.81 1.22
CA GLY A 16 -10.79 3.07 0.52
C GLY A 16 -11.09 4.22 1.47
N ALA A 17 -11.02 5.47 0.97
CA ALA A 17 -11.37 6.70 1.69
C ALA A 17 -12.74 6.69 2.41
N PHE A 18 -13.62 5.75 2.04
CA PHE A 18 -14.96 5.56 2.60
C PHE A 18 -15.32 4.08 2.84
N VAL A 19 -14.45 3.26 3.45
CA VAL A 19 -14.84 1.86 3.77
C VAL A 19 -14.36 1.35 5.14
N GLY A 20 -15.29 1.39 6.10
CA GLY A 20 -15.66 0.24 6.93
C GLY A 20 -17.17 0.05 6.81
N ASP A 21 -17.78 -0.93 7.49
CA ASP A 21 -19.23 -0.89 7.78
C ASP A 21 -19.52 0.27 8.75
N SER A 22 -19.26 1.49 8.29
CA SER A 22 -19.28 2.69 9.09
C SER A 22 -20.70 3.23 9.09
N GLU A 23 -21.36 3.19 10.24
CA GLU A 23 -22.52 4.03 10.47
C GLU A 23 -22.09 5.47 10.26
N THR A 24 -22.40 5.98 9.07
CA THR A 24 -22.10 7.34 8.69
C THR A 24 -23.25 8.19 9.22
N THR A 25 -23.02 8.93 10.29
CA THR A 25 -24.02 9.82 10.87
C THR A 25 -23.71 11.25 10.47
N VAL A 26 -24.71 11.95 9.93
CA VAL A 26 -24.60 13.38 9.62
C VAL A 26 -25.31 14.14 10.73
N SER A 27 -24.58 15.02 11.42
CA SER A 27 -25.13 15.91 12.44
C SER A 27 -24.60 17.31 12.22
N ASN A 28 -25.50 18.29 12.08
CA ASN A 28 -25.19 19.71 11.80
C ASN A 28 -24.24 19.93 10.61
N GLY A 29 -24.35 19.11 9.55
CA GLY A 29 -23.49 19.22 8.36
C GLY A 29 -22.10 18.57 8.51
N THR A 30 -21.79 17.99 9.68
CA THR A 30 -20.57 17.21 9.91
C THR A 30 -20.85 15.73 9.69
N LEU A 31 -20.00 15.07 8.91
CA LEU A 31 -20.03 13.64 8.66
C LEU A 31 -19.15 12.93 9.70
N TYR A 32 -19.77 12.05 10.49
CA TYR A 32 -19.08 11.19 11.44
C TYR A 32 -19.02 9.78 10.87
N ALA A 33 -17.82 9.23 10.76
CA ALA A 33 -17.59 7.85 10.34
C ALA A 33 -16.89 7.10 11.48
N SER A 34 -17.45 5.95 11.88
CA SER A 34 -16.75 5.04 12.79
C SER A 34 -15.62 4.33 12.07
N THR A 35 -14.43 4.33 12.68
CA THR A 35 -13.26 3.62 12.18
C THR A 35 -12.89 2.48 13.13
N ILE A 36 -12.37 1.38 12.57
CA ILE A 36 -11.82 0.27 13.35
C ILE A 36 -10.38 0.02 12.90
N ARG A 37 -9.50 -0.29 13.85
CA ARG A 37 -8.14 -0.72 13.53
C ARG A 37 -8.18 -2.08 12.85
N LEU A 38 -7.41 -2.29 11.79
CA LEU A 38 -7.33 -3.59 11.13
C LEU A 38 -6.90 -4.71 12.10
N ASP A 39 -6.03 -4.41 13.05
CA ASP A 39 -5.62 -5.33 14.13
C ASP A 39 -6.78 -5.79 15.05
N ASN A 40 -7.88 -5.04 15.12
CA ASN A 40 -9.03 -5.31 15.98
C ASN A 40 -10.16 -6.02 15.24
N VAL A 41 -10.08 -6.15 13.91
CA VAL A 41 -11.04 -6.95 13.13
C VAL A 41 -10.87 -8.42 13.54
N HIS A 42 -12.00 -9.13 13.67
CA HIS A 42 -11.98 -10.54 14.02
C HIS A 42 -11.55 -11.41 12.82
N TRP A 43 -10.24 -11.62 12.68
CA TRP A 43 -9.68 -12.51 11.67
C TRP A 43 -9.62 -13.94 12.18
N SER A 44 -10.03 -14.92 11.36
CA SER A 44 -9.80 -16.35 11.66
C SER A 44 -8.31 -16.58 11.95
N PRO A 45 -7.92 -17.36 12.97
CA PRO A 45 -6.51 -17.58 13.29
C PRO A 45 -5.68 -18.15 12.13
N GLN A 46 -6.31 -18.90 11.23
CA GLN A 46 -5.66 -19.57 10.10
C GLN A 46 -5.65 -18.73 8.81
N SER A 47 -6.33 -17.59 8.76
CA SER A 47 -6.42 -16.82 7.52
C SER A 47 -5.18 -15.96 7.28
N SER A 48 -4.84 -15.75 6.01
CA SER A 48 -3.87 -14.73 5.60
C SER A 48 -4.55 -13.75 4.65
N ILE A 49 -4.15 -12.50 4.73
CA ILE A 49 -4.47 -11.48 3.76
C ILE A 49 -3.45 -11.62 2.63
N LEU A 50 -3.91 -12.10 1.48
CA LEU A 50 -3.06 -12.24 0.30
C LEU A 50 -2.65 -10.85 -0.18
N ILE A 51 -3.63 -9.96 -0.38
CA ILE A 51 -3.38 -8.58 -0.83
C ILE A 51 -4.16 -7.63 0.07
N LEU A 52 -3.45 -6.64 0.62
CA LEU A 52 -4.03 -5.45 1.20
C LEU A 52 -3.85 -4.29 0.22
N LYS A 53 -4.93 -3.75 -0.34
CA LYS A 53 -4.93 -2.49 -1.08
C LYS A 53 -5.32 -1.35 -0.13
N VAL A 54 -4.57 -0.24 -0.16
CA VAL A 54 -4.81 0.94 0.66
C VAL A 54 -4.85 2.18 -0.23
N ASP A 55 -5.96 2.89 -0.19
CA ASP A 55 -6.27 3.99 -1.10
C ASP A 55 -7.15 4.99 -0.34
N VAL A 56 -6.52 5.81 0.51
CA VAL A 56 -7.21 6.55 1.58
C VAL A 56 -6.81 8.02 1.62
N GLU A 57 -6.51 8.60 0.47
CA GLU A 57 -6.40 10.06 0.30
C GLU A 57 -5.37 10.71 1.24
N GLY A 58 -4.23 10.06 1.47
CA GLY A 58 -3.14 10.58 2.31
C GLY A 58 -3.09 10.02 3.74
N PHE A 59 -4.01 9.11 4.09
CA PHE A 59 -4.03 8.44 5.40
C PHE A 59 -3.39 7.05 5.41
N GLU A 60 -2.62 6.69 4.38
CA GLU A 60 -2.08 5.34 4.17
C GLU A 60 -1.26 4.89 5.39
N LEU A 61 -0.40 5.78 5.92
CA LEU A 61 0.42 5.49 7.09
C LEU A 61 -0.42 5.13 8.33
N ASN A 62 -1.58 5.76 8.52
CA ASN A 62 -2.48 5.45 9.63
C ASN A 62 -3.12 4.06 9.45
N VAL A 63 -3.51 3.72 8.23
CA VAL A 63 -4.03 2.37 7.91
C VAL A 63 -2.97 1.32 8.17
N LEU A 64 -1.73 1.52 7.72
CA LEU A 64 -0.63 0.58 7.93
C LEU A 64 -0.28 0.43 9.42
N ARG A 65 -0.24 1.53 10.18
CA ARG A 65 -0.09 1.49 11.65
C ARG A 65 -1.25 0.76 12.34
N SER A 66 -2.43 0.74 11.74
CA SER A 66 -3.59 0.01 12.27
C SER A 66 -3.51 -1.51 12.06
N ALA A 67 -2.64 -1.97 11.15
CA ALA A 67 -2.45 -3.37 10.76
C ALA A 67 -1.08 -3.95 11.21
N GLU A 68 -0.34 -3.24 12.05
CA GLU A 68 1.05 -3.57 12.38
C GLU A 68 1.18 -4.98 13.00
N LYS A 69 0.23 -5.43 13.83
CA LYS A 69 0.28 -6.79 14.39
C LYS A 69 0.08 -7.84 13.30
N LEU A 70 -0.69 -7.56 12.24
CA LEU A 70 -0.87 -8.47 11.11
C LEU A 70 0.42 -8.60 10.30
N PHE A 71 1.12 -7.50 10.03
CA PHE A 71 2.43 -7.52 9.37
C PHE A 71 3.47 -8.28 10.19
N ARG A 72 3.61 -7.98 11.50
CA ARG A 72 4.55 -8.68 12.40
C ARG A 72 4.28 -10.19 12.48
N LYS A 73 3.01 -10.60 12.35
CA LYS A 73 2.61 -12.02 12.30
C LYS A 73 2.72 -12.64 10.91
N LYS A 74 3.28 -11.93 9.92
CA LYS A 74 3.41 -12.36 8.52
C LYS A 74 2.07 -12.78 7.89
N ARG A 75 0.98 -12.12 8.32
CA ARG A 75 -0.37 -12.42 7.82
C ARG A 75 -0.76 -11.64 6.58
N ILE A 76 -0.01 -10.61 6.22
CA ILE A 76 -0.20 -9.84 5.00
C ILE A 76 0.95 -10.20 4.07
N HIS A 77 0.65 -10.75 2.89
CA HIS A 77 1.68 -11.21 1.95
C HIS A 77 2.09 -10.09 1.00
N HIS A 78 1.09 -9.36 0.50
CA HIS A 78 1.27 -8.28 -0.45
C HIS A 78 0.51 -7.03 -0.01
N LEU A 79 1.08 -5.88 -0.36
CA LEU A 79 0.49 -4.57 -0.12
C LEU A 79 0.55 -3.76 -1.42
N ILE A 80 -0.55 -3.06 -1.71
CA ILE A 80 -0.59 -2.00 -2.71
C ILE A 80 -1.06 -0.74 -1.99
N PHE A 81 -0.36 0.37 -2.14
CA PHE A 81 -0.86 1.66 -1.65
C PHE A 81 -0.64 2.76 -2.66
N GLU A 82 -1.56 3.73 -2.65
CA GLU A 82 -1.38 4.95 -3.41
C GLU A 82 -0.26 5.80 -2.80
N TYR A 83 0.63 6.28 -3.65
CA TYR A 83 1.71 7.20 -3.28
C TYR A 83 1.68 8.40 -4.23
N THR A 84 0.83 9.38 -3.89
CA THR A 84 0.66 10.60 -4.68
C THR A 84 1.36 11.79 -4.02
N ALA A 85 2.69 11.87 -4.19
CA ALA A 85 3.55 12.82 -3.50
C ALA A 85 3.34 14.31 -3.88
N TRP A 86 2.53 14.63 -4.89
CA TRP A 86 2.26 16.02 -5.30
C TRP A 86 0.97 16.61 -4.72
N TRP A 87 0.04 15.79 -4.24
CA TRP A 87 -1.34 16.24 -3.97
C TRP A 87 -1.68 16.39 -2.48
N THR A 88 -0.98 15.70 -1.58
CA THR A 88 -1.17 15.82 -0.12
C THR A 88 0.03 16.49 0.54
N ASP A 89 -0.12 16.96 1.79
CA ASP A 89 1.04 17.39 2.59
C ASP A 89 2.11 16.29 2.53
N ARG A 90 3.28 16.60 1.99
CA ARG A 90 4.34 15.59 1.77
C ARG A 90 4.85 15.01 3.08
N ALA A 91 4.61 15.67 4.22
CA ALA A 91 5.23 15.27 5.48
C ALA A 91 4.85 13.84 5.91
N PRO A 92 3.57 13.42 5.97
CA PRO A 92 3.21 12.03 6.27
C PRO A 92 3.63 11.01 5.21
N GLN A 93 3.65 11.39 3.91
CA GLN A 93 4.04 10.46 2.84
C GLN A 93 5.55 10.16 2.85
N LYS A 94 6.41 11.11 3.24
CA LYS A 94 7.85 10.88 3.39
C LYS A 94 8.18 9.74 4.36
N ASP A 95 7.34 9.54 5.37
CA ASP A 95 7.50 8.47 6.37
C ASP A 95 6.89 7.13 5.93
N LEU A 96 6.12 7.10 4.84
CA LEU A 96 5.41 5.89 4.41
C LEU A 96 6.35 4.80 3.90
N ILE A 97 7.20 5.10 2.92
CA ILE A 97 8.17 4.10 2.42
C ILE A 97 9.13 3.66 3.55
N PRO A 98 9.68 4.54 4.41
CA PRO A 98 10.61 4.11 5.47
C PRO A 98 9.92 3.21 6.48
N PHE A 99 8.67 3.50 6.80
CA PHE A 99 7.86 2.67 7.68
C PHE A 99 7.64 1.28 7.06
N VAL A 100 7.24 1.22 5.78
CA VAL A 100 7.03 -0.05 5.06
C VAL A 100 8.32 -0.87 4.99
N GLU A 101 9.43 -0.26 4.59
CA GLU A 101 10.71 -0.94 4.43
C GLU A 101 11.28 -1.42 5.77
N LYS A 102 11.41 -0.52 6.75
CA LYS A 102 12.19 -0.78 7.98
C LYS A 102 11.35 -1.31 9.12
N ILE A 103 10.11 -0.86 9.26
CA ILE A 103 9.26 -1.22 10.40
C ILE A 103 8.40 -2.43 10.07
N LEU A 104 7.85 -2.48 8.85
CA LEU A 104 7.06 -3.63 8.40
C LEU A 104 7.91 -4.75 7.77
N ASP A 105 9.22 -4.55 7.62
CA ASP A 105 10.19 -5.53 7.11
C ASP A 105 9.84 -6.02 5.68
N ALA A 106 9.55 -5.08 4.79
CA ALA A 106 9.31 -5.36 3.38
C ALA A 106 10.52 -6.07 2.74
N LYS A 107 10.23 -7.04 1.87
CA LYS A 107 11.26 -7.83 1.16
C LYS A 107 11.56 -7.28 -0.21
N GLU A 108 10.52 -6.90 -0.94
CA GLU A 108 10.66 -6.33 -2.28
C GLU A 108 9.70 -5.15 -2.43
N LEU A 109 10.20 -4.09 -3.07
CA LEU A 109 9.47 -2.86 -3.38
C LEU A 109 9.39 -2.73 -4.90
N PHE A 110 8.21 -2.38 -5.40
CA PHE A 110 7.95 -2.15 -6.81
C PHE A 110 7.18 -0.84 -6.96
N ALA A 111 7.50 -0.10 -8.01
CA ALA A 111 6.76 1.09 -8.40
C ALA A 111 5.78 0.74 -9.52
N LEU A 112 4.55 1.25 -9.44
CA LEU A 112 3.57 1.12 -10.52
C LEU A 112 3.33 2.50 -11.13
N ASP A 113 3.66 2.59 -12.41
CA ASP A 113 3.37 3.74 -13.24
C ASP A 113 2.02 3.54 -13.92
N ARG A 114 1.02 4.25 -13.39
CA ARG A 114 -0.36 4.24 -13.92
C ARG A 114 -0.43 4.83 -15.34
N SER A 115 0.49 5.72 -15.71
CA SER A 115 0.47 6.40 -17.00
C SER A 115 1.06 5.54 -18.13
N ALA A 116 2.12 4.78 -17.83
CA ALA A 116 2.78 3.89 -18.78
C ALA A 116 2.29 2.44 -18.70
N TYR A 117 1.37 2.11 -17.79
CA TYR A 117 0.95 0.73 -17.50
C TYR A 117 2.14 -0.21 -17.23
N THR A 118 3.15 0.30 -16.52
CA THR A 118 4.42 -0.39 -16.30
C THR A 118 4.65 -0.63 -14.81
N VAL A 119 5.21 -1.79 -14.48
CA VAL A 119 5.70 -2.11 -13.14
C VAL A 119 7.23 -2.11 -13.17
N TYR A 120 7.84 -1.37 -12.26
CA TYR A 120 9.30 -1.32 -12.10
C TYR A 120 9.73 -2.01 -10.81
N GLY A 121 10.76 -2.86 -10.89
CA GLY A 121 11.41 -3.41 -9.70
C GLY A 121 11.99 -4.82 -9.86
N PRO A 122 12.43 -5.46 -8.76
CA PRO A 122 12.50 -4.89 -7.41
C PRO A 122 13.39 -3.65 -7.34
N LEU A 123 12.99 -2.64 -6.57
CA LEU A 123 13.68 -1.35 -6.45
C LEU A 123 14.40 -1.23 -5.11
N THR A 124 15.54 -0.54 -5.12
CA THR A 124 16.18 -0.06 -3.89
C THR A 124 15.40 1.12 -3.33
N ARG A 125 15.67 1.46 -2.06
CA ARG A 125 15.09 2.63 -1.43
C ARG A 125 15.28 3.93 -2.24
N GLN A 126 16.51 4.16 -2.70
CA GLN A 126 16.85 5.35 -3.46
C GLN A 126 16.11 5.39 -4.81
N ALA A 127 15.95 4.23 -5.47
CA ALA A 127 15.29 4.16 -6.76
C ALA A 127 13.78 4.41 -6.67
N ILE A 128 13.11 3.91 -5.62
CA ILE A 128 11.68 4.15 -5.43
C ILE A 128 11.39 5.60 -5.01
N ASP A 129 12.24 6.21 -4.16
CA ASP A 129 12.13 7.64 -3.84
C ASP A 129 12.27 8.50 -5.10
N GLN A 130 13.29 8.22 -5.92
CA GLN A 130 13.53 8.95 -7.16
C GLN A 130 12.38 8.76 -8.16
N PHE A 131 11.82 7.56 -8.26
CA PHE A 131 10.63 7.32 -9.08
C PHE A 131 9.47 8.23 -8.68
N HIS A 132 9.18 8.32 -7.39
CA HIS A 132 8.09 9.17 -6.90
C HIS A 132 8.38 10.66 -7.07
N ASP A 133 9.62 11.11 -6.88
CA ASP A 133 10.02 12.49 -7.13
C ASP A 133 9.87 12.86 -8.61
N ASP A 134 10.35 12.02 -9.54
CA ASP A 134 10.23 12.22 -10.99
C ASP A 134 8.76 12.32 -11.45
N HIS A 135 7.86 11.56 -10.81
CA HIS A 135 6.43 11.59 -11.10
C HIS A 135 5.72 12.78 -10.45
N ALA A 136 6.14 13.18 -9.25
CA ALA A 136 5.59 14.34 -8.57
C ALA A 136 5.85 15.65 -9.33
N GLU A 137 7.03 15.80 -9.94
CA GLU A 137 7.35 16.95 -10.81
C GLU A 137 6.38 17.09 -12.00
N GLN A 138 5.84 15.96 -12.47
CA GLN A 138 4.92 15.90 -13.60
C GLN A 138 3.44 15.84 -13.16
N HIS A 139 3.16 15.94 -11.86
CA HIS A 139 1.82 15.78 -11.29
C HIS A 139 1.15 14.45 -11.67
N LEU A 140 1.94 13.38 -11.75
CA LEU A 140 1.45 12.04 -12.05
C LEU A 140 1.13 11.29 -10.75
N GLN A 141 0.02 10.55 -10.75
CA GLN A 141 -0.32 9.62 -9.68
C GLN A 141 0.49 8.33 -9.83
N THR A 142 0.91 7.76 -8.70
CA THR A 142 1.66 6.51 -8.68
C THR A 142 1.22 5.61 -7.53
N ASP A 143 1.45 4.31 -7.68
CA ASP A 143 1.28 3.34 -6.60
C ASP A 143 2.61 2.67 -6.27
N SER A 144 2.65 2.07 -5.08
CA SER A 144 3.69 1.13 -4.68
C SER A 144 3.10 -0.26 -4.48
N TYR A 145 3.81 -1.30 -4.94
CA TYR A 145 3.53 -2.69 -4.62
C TYR A 145 4.67 -3.28 -3.81
N VAL A 146 4.30 -4.03 -2.78
CA VAL A 146 5.26 -4.49 -1.77
C VAL A 146 4.99 -5.94 -1.42
N ILE A 147 6.07 -6.71 -1.28
CA ILE A 147 6.04 -8.12 -0.88
C ILE A 147 6.66 -8.27 0.51
N PHE A 148 5.98 -8.97 1.41
CA PHE A 148 6.44 -9.24 2.78
C PHE A 148 6.73 -10.71 3.06
N VAL A 149 6.09 -11.61 2.30
CA VAL A 149 6.25 -13.05 2.43
C VAL A 149 6.73 -13.58 1.09
N GLU A 150 7.88 -14.26 1.09
CA GLU A 150 8.42 -14.88 -0.11
C GLU A 150 7.36 -15.83 -0.70
N PRO A 151 7.00 -15.65 -1.98
CA PRO A 151 6.04 -16.53 -2.61
C PRO A 151 6.67 -17.93 -2.75
N LYS A 152 5.85 -18.97 -2.56
CA LYS A 152 6.29 -20.37 -2.70
C LYS A 152 6.78 -20.69 -4.12
N GLU A 153 6.33 -19.91 -5.10
CA GLU A 153 6.75 -19.97 -6.49
C GLU A 153 7.24 -18.58 -6.90
N LYS A 154 8.25 -18.52 -7.76
CA LYS A 154 8.71 -17.23 -8.29
C LYS A 154 7.55 -16.53 -9.00
N SER A 155 7.35 -15.26 -8.69
CA SER A 155 6.31 -14.47 -9.35
C SER A 155 6.62 -14.37 -10.85
N ASN A 156 5.61 -14.55 -11.70
CA ASN A 156 5.71 -14.27 -13.14
C ASN A 156 5.49 -12.78 -13.42
N LEU A 157 5.85 -11.91 -12.47
CA LEU A 157 5.63 -10.47 -12.60
C LEU A 157 6.56 -9.94 -13.70
N GLN A 158 5.98 -9.42 -14.77
CA GLN A 158 6.75 -8.74 -15.81
C GLN A 158 7.14 -7.37 -15.29
N VAL A 159 8.42 -7.19 -15.01
CA VAL A 159 8.98 -5.97 -14.43
C VAL A 159 10.02 -5.36 -15.36
N GLN A 160 10.08 -4.04 -15.37
CA GLN A 160 11.09 -3.28 -16.10
C GLN A 160 12.11 -2.66 -15.13
N PRO A 161 13.38 -2.50 -15.53
CA PRO A 161 14.32 -1.72 -14.75
C PRO A 161 13.91 -0.25 -14.75
N TYR A 162 13.93 0.40 -13.58
CA TYR A 162 13.73 1.85 -13.51
C TYR A 162 15.02 2.57 -13.92
N GLN A 163 14.91 3.54 -14.84
CA GLN A 163 15.99 4.43 -15.23
C GLN A 163 15.64 5.85 -14.76
N PRO A 164 16.26 6.35 -13.69
CA PRO A 164 16.03 7.71 -13.21
C PRO A 164 16.23 8.74 -14.31
N LYS A 165 15.40 9.79 -14.32
CA LYS A 165 15.72 10.96 -15.14
C LYS A 165 16.99 11.59 -14.55
N VAL A 166 18.08 11.60 -15.32
CA VAL A 166 19.29 12.32 -14.92
C VAL A 166 18.94 13.80 -14.91
N SER A 167 18.73 14.39 -13.73
CA SER A 167 18.65 15.84 -13.62
C SER A 167 20.08 16.39 -13.68
N PHE A 168 20.36 17.20 -14.70
CA PHE A 168 21.53 18.06 -14.68
C PHE A 168 21.16 19.25 -13.79
N ALA A 169 21.85 19.36 -12.66
CA ALA A 169 21.74 20.49 -11.73
C ALA A 169 22.15 21.81 -12.39
#